data_AF-A0A395CUZ8-F1
#
_entry.id   AF-A0A395CUZ8-F1
#
_cell.length_a   1.000
_cell.length_b   1.000
_cell.length_c   1.000
_cell.angle_alpha   90.00
_cell.angle_beta   90.00
_cell.angle_gamma   90.00
#
_symmetry.space_group_name_H-M   'P 1'
#
loop_
_entity.id
_entity.type
_entity.pdbx_description
1 polymer ?
#
loop_
_entity_poly.entity_id
_entity_poly.type
_entity_poly.pdbx_seq_one_letter_code
_entity_poly.pdbx_strand_id
1 'polypeptide(L)' 'MNNLIEQGHRPTRLRLGPMLGSKRLRTASVAIAGVELMHRIRKGQFKLRRLCIKVSRAPEIWNAALAA' A
#
# COMPACT_ATOMS: atom_id res chain seq x y z
N MET A 1 26.49 12.22 13.78
CA MET A 1 25.35 11.29 13.95
C MET A 1 24.03 12.05 13.76
N ASN A 2 23.63 12.39 12.52
CA ASN A 2 22.34 13.07 12.22
C ASN A 2 21.58 12.44 11.04
N ASN A 3 22.08 11.31 10.52
CA ASN A 3 21.64 10.79 9.22
C ASN A 3 20.23 10.15 9.25
N LEU A 4 19.73 9.69 10.40
CA LEU A 4 18.44 9.01 10.48
C LEU A 4 17.23 9.98 10.48
N ILE A 5 17.38 11.14 11.14
CA ILE A 5 16.31 12.15 11.24
C ILE A 5 16.29 13.03 9.97
N GLU A 6 17.46 13.42 9.45
CA GLU A 6 17.54 14.15 8.17
C GLU A 6 17.07 13.29 6.98
N GLN A 7 17.33 11.98 6.96
CA GLN A 7 16.84 11.09 5.89
C GLN A 7 15.33 10.84 5.96
N GLY A 8 14.68 10.98 7.12
CA GLY A 8 13.23 10.80 7.26
C GLY A 8 12.42 11.98 6.72
N HIS A 9 13.00 13.17 6.68
CA HIS A 9 12.30 14.39 6.29
C HIS A 9 12.09 14.53 4.78
N ARG A 10 13.10 14.19 3.98
CA ARG A 10 13.06 14.37 2.51
C ARG A 10 12.03 13.46 1.81
N PRO A 11 11.92 12.16 2.13
CA PRO A 11 10.93 11.27 1.51
C PRO A 11 9.52 11.59 2.00
N THR A 12 9.36 12.06 3.23
CA THR A 12 8.06 12.41 3.81
C THR A 12 7.50 13.66 3.14
N ARG A 13 8.31 14.71 2.95
CA ARG A 13 7.90 15.89 2.17
C ARG A 13 7.66 15.58 0.70
N LEU A 14 8.43 14.68 0.08
CA LEU A 14 8.19 14.25 -1.30
C LEU A 14 6.87 13.47 -1.45
N ARG A 15 6.49 12.66 -0.45
CA ARG A 15 5.22 11.92 -0.42
C ARG A 15 4.01 12.81 -0.08
N LEU A 16 4.21 13.84 0.73
CA LEU A 16 3.19 14.82 1.11
C LEU A 16 3.02 15.95 0.08
N GLY A 17 4.03 16.24 -0.74
CA GLY A 17 3.97 17.28 -1.78
C GLY A 17 2.79 17.14 -2.75
N PRO A 18 2.52 15.94 -3.31
CA PRO A 18 1.34 15.67 -4.14
C PRO A 18 0.00 15.79 -3.38
N MET A 19 0.04 15.78 -2.05
CA MET A 19 -1.16 15.78 -1.18
C MET A 19 -1.59 17.16 -0.75
N LEU A 20 -0.67 18.12 -0.72
CA LEU A 20 -0.97 19.53 -0.41
C LEU A 20 -1.92 20.16 -1.44
N GLY A 21 -1.96 19.63 -2.68
CA GLY A 21 -2.94 20.01 -3.71
C GLY A 21 -4.23 19.17 -3.70
N SER A 22 -4.35 18.14 -2.85
CA SER A 22 -5.53 17.28 -2.80
C SER A 22 -6.60 17.92 -1.91
N LYS A 23 -7.66 18.45 -2.53
CA LYS A 23 -8.81 19.10 -1.86
C LYS A 23 -9.56 18.21 -0.84
N ARG A 24 -9.22 16.92 -0.75
CA ARG A 24 -9.83 15.92 0.15
C ARG A 24 -8.72 15.11 0.83
N LEU A 25 -8.56 15.30 2.14
CA LEU A 25 -7.58 14.61 2.99
C LEU A 25 -7.68 13.08 2.89
N ARG A 26 -8.89 12.52 2.72
CA ARG A 26 -9.10 11.08 2.53
C ARG A 26 -8.40 10.53 1.28
N THR A 27 -8.41 11.27 0.18
CA THR A 27 -7.76 10.87 -1.08
C THR A 27 -6.24 10.87 -0.91
N ALA A 28 -5.71 11.89 -0.21
CA ALA A 28 -4.32 11.94 0.19
C ALA A 28 -3.94 10.74 1.06
N SER A 29 -4.68 10.45 2.14
CA SER A 29 -4.39 9.30 3.02
C SER A 29 -4.35 7.96 2.26
N VAL A 30 -5.29 7.74 1.33
CA VAL A 30 -5.33 6.53 0.49
C VAL A 30 -4.09 6.44 -0.42
N ALA A 31 -3.66 7.54 -1.03
CA ALA A 31 -2.48 7.57 -1.88
C ALA A 31 -1.17 7.30 -1.10
N ILE A 32 -1.01 7.84 0.12
CA ILE A 32 0.15 7.54 0.98
C ILE A 32 0.16 6.06 1.33
N ALA A 33 -0.99 5.53 1.74
CA ALA A 33 -1.12 4.13 2.11
C ALA A 33 -0.77 3.21 0.93
N GLY A 34 -1.18 3.59 -0.29
CA GLY A 34 -0.81 2.89 -1.53
C GLY A 34 0.70 2.89 -1.82
N VAL A 35 1.35 4.06 -1.71
CA VAL A 35 2.81 4.18 -1.91
C VAL A 35 3.59 3.38 -0.86
N GLU A 36 3.15 3.44 0.39
CA GLU A 36 3.77 2.69 1.49
C GLU A 36 3.57 1.17 1.32
N LEU A 37 2.38 0.75 0.89
CA LEU A 37 2.07 -0.62 0.54
C LEU A 37 2.97 -1.14 -0.58
N MET A 38 3.10 -0.40 -1.69
CA MET A 38 4.00 -0.77 -2.79
C MET A 38 5.45 -0.93 -2.32
N HIS A 39 5.91 -0.03 -1.44
CA HIS A 39 7.27 -0.10 -0.89
C HIS A 39 7.47 -1.33 0.01
N ARG A 40 6.48 -1.67 0.84
CA ARG A 40 6.50 -2.87 1.69
C ARG A 40 6.46 -4.15 0.86
N ILE A 41 5.72 -4.17 -0.25
CA ILE A 41 5.70 -5.29 -1.21
C ILE A 41 7.08 -5.44 -1.85
N ARG A 42 7.66 -4.34 -2.35
CA ARG A 42 8.99 -4.36 -3.01
C ARG A 42 10.11 -4.78 -2.07
N LYS A 43 10.00 -4.46 -0.78
CA LYS A 43 10.94 -4.90 0.27
C LYS A 43 10.68 -6.32 0.79
N GLY A 44 9.66 -7.02 0.31
CA GLY A 44 9.26 -8.34 0.82
C GLY A 44 8.74 -8.33 2.27
N GLN A 45 8.48 -7.14 2.84
CA GLN A 45 7.99 -6.96 4.20
C GLN A 45 6.46 -7.03 4.30
N PHE A 46 5.79 -7.04 3.14
CA PHE A 46 4.35 -7.24 3.08
C PHE A 46 4.02 -8.72 3.24
N LYS A 47 3.46 -9.10 4.40
CA LYS A 47 3.00 -10.47 4.68
C LYS A 47 1.77 -10.81 3.83
N LEU A 48 1.95 -11.03 2.53
CA LEU A 48 0.93 -11.50 1.58
C LEU A 48 0.31 -12.83 2.01
N ARG A 49 1.00 -13.61 2.85
CA ARG A 49 0.55 -14.93 3.31
C ARG A 49 -0.87 -14.92 3.88
N ARG A 50 -1.31 -13.85 4.57
CA ARG A 50 -2.70 -13.72 5.06
C ARG A 50 -3.71 -13.31 3.99
N LEU A 51 -3.29 -12.58 2.97
CA LEU A 51 -4.15 -12.23 1.82
C LEU A 51 -4.30 -13.44 0.88
N CYS A 52 -3.20 -14.16 0.61
CA CYS A 52 -3.17 -15.38 -0.21
C CYS A 52 -4.06 -16.49 0.33
N ILE A 53 -4.18 -16.64 1.66
CA ILE A 53 -5.10 -17.62 2.28
C ILE A 53 -6.57 -17.26 1.98
N LYS A 54 -6.92 -15.97 1.95
CA LYS A 54 -8.27 -15.53 1.55
C LYS A 54 -8.48 -15.68 0.04
N VAL A 55 -7.47 -15.35 -0.76
CA VAL A 55 -7.49 -15.50 -2.21
C VAL A 55 -7.50 -16.97 -2.66
N SER A 56 -6.98 -17.93 -1.87
CA SER A 56 -7.09 -19.36 -2.20
C SER A 56 -8.53 -19.88 -2.24
N ARG A 57 -9.48 -19.19 -1.59
CA ARG A 57 -10.93 -19.45 -1.76
C ARG A 57 -11.54 -18.77 -2.98
N ALA A 58 -10.84 -17.81 -3.59
CA ALA A 58 -11.32 -17.15 -4.80
C ALA A 58 -11.43 -18.11 -6.00
N PRO A 59 -10.48 -19.05 -6.26
CA PRO A 59 -10.63 -20.09 -7.28
C PRO A 59 -11.89 -20.94 -7.09
N GLU A 60 -12.22 -21.31 -5.85
CA GLU A 60 -13.41 -22.12 -5.54
C GLU A 60 -14.69 -21.34 -5.87
N ILE A 61 -14.74 -20.05 -5.53
CA ILE A 61 -15.86 -19.15 -5.86
C ILE A 61 -15.97 -18.94 -7.37
N TRP A 62 -14.86 -18.74 -8.07
CA TRP A 62 -14.83 -18.60 -9.54
C TRP A 62 -15.30 -19.88 -10.26
N ASN A 63 -14.86 -21.04 -9.79
CA ASN A 63 -15.27 -22.33 -10.35
C ASN A 63 -16.76 -22.61 -10.10
N ALA A 64 -17.29 -22.26 -8.92
CA ALA A 64 -18.71 -22.40 -8.62
C ALA A 64 -19.58 -21.45 -9.47
N ALA A 65 -19.11 -20.23 -9.74
CA ALA A 65 -19.82 -19.27 -10.59
C ALA A 65 -19.83 -19.68 -12.07
N LEU A 66 -18.78 -20.36 -12.55
CA LEU A 66 -18.69 -20.88 -13.92
C LEU A 66 -19.53 -22.15 -14.13
N ALA A 67 -19.80 -22.90 -13.05
CA ALA A 67 -20.57 -24.14 -13.08
C ALA A 67 -22.10 -23.94 -12.96
N ALA A 68 -22.58 -22.69 -12.86
CA ALA A 68 -23.99 -22.31 -12.83
C ALA A 68 -24.48 -21.90 -14.23
#